data_AF-A0AAW0GWX4-F1
#
_entry.id   AF-A0AAW0GWX4-F1
#
_cell.length_a   1.000
_cell.length_b   1.000
_cell.length_c   1.000
_cell.angle_alpha   90.00
_cell.angle_beta   90.00
_cell.angle_gamma   90.00
#
_symmetry.space_group_name_H-M   'P 1'
#
loop_
_entity.id
_entity.type
_entity.pdbx_description
1 polymer ?
#
loop_
_entity_poly.entity_id
_entity_poly.type
_entity_poly.pdbx_seq_one_letter_code
_entity_poly.pdbx_strand_id
1 'polypeptide(L)'
;MFPYIGHDKFDPIWEELNRREAVVHLHGTQTPSSTPYPHEFLGIPIIEVPNETFKAASHLIITSKKRLYPRIKIILSHLGGSTPFLAPRVAVLSNHMGCSLSPSEILSGFQIFLFRYRVEHE
;
A
#
# COMPACT_ATOMS: atom_id res chain seq x y z
N MET A 1 -17.26 -8.12 3.40
CA MET A 1 -15.82 -7.88 3.16
C MET A 1 -15.44 -6.56 3.83
N PHE A 2 -14.34 -6.51 4.59
CA PHE A 2 -13.88 -5.25 5.17
C PHE A 2 -13.27 -4.37 4.07
N PRO A 3 -13.53 -3.06 4.04
CA PRO A 3 -12.93 -2.16 3.07
C PRO A 3 -11.43 -1.97 3.34
N TYR A 4 -10.68 -1.62 2.30
CA TYR A 4 -9.25 -1.33 2.42
C TYR A 4 -8.99 -0.05 3.22
N ILE A 5 -7.77 0.05 3.72
CA ILE A 5 -7.32 1.03 4.71
C ILE A 5 -7.41 2.51 4.28
N GLY A 6 -7.62 2.78 2.99
CA GLY A 6 -7.80 4.13 2.43
C GLY A 6 -9.26 4.60 2.39
N HIS A 7 -10.21 3.78 2.85
CA HIS A 7 -11.62 4.14 2.88
C HIS A 7 -11.91 5.16 3.99
N ASP A 8 -12.80 6.13 3.70
CA ASP A 8 -13.16 7.25 4.58
C ASP A 8 -13.63 6.87 5.98
N LYS A 9 -14.13 5.64 6.19
CA LYS A 9 -14.53 5.19 7.52
C LYS A 9 -13.35 5.10 8.51
N PHE A 10 -12.12 5.11 7.99
CA PHE A 10 -10.89 5.06 8.77
C PHE A 10 -10.27 6.46 8.98
N ASP A 11 -10.89 7.52 8.48
CA ASP A 11 -10.37 8.89 8.60
C ASP A 11 -10.12 9.32 10.05
N PRO A 12 -10.99 9.02 11.03
CA PRO A 12 -10.70 9.35 12.44
C PRO A 12 -9.41 8.71 12.97
N ILE A 13 -9.06 7.52 12.47
CA ILE A 13 -7.81 6.83 12.85
C ILE A 13 -6.63 7.55 12.19
N TRP A 14 -6.72 7.84 10.90
CA TRP A 14 -5.67 8.54 10.18
C TRP A 14 -5.43 9.95 10.71
N GLU A 15 -6.48 10.67 11.11
CA GLU A 15 -6.39 11.98 11.77
C GLU A 15 -5.60 11.90 13.07
N GLU A 16 -5.92 10.94 13.95
CA GLU A 16 -5.21 10.77 15.22
C GLU A 16 -3.74 10.36 15.03
N LEU A 17 -3.47 9.45 14.08
CA LEU A 17 -2.10 9.06 13.73
C LEU A 17 -1.31 10.25 13.19
N ASN A 18 -1.92 11.07 12.35
CA ASN A 18 -1.31 12.27 11.78
C ASN A 18 -1.07 13.35 12.85
N ARG A 19 -2.01 13.54 13.79
CA ARG A 19 -1.86 14.46 14.93
C ARG A 19 -0.68 14.07 15.83
N ARG A 20 -0.38 12.78 15.92
CA ARG A 20 0.72 12.23 16.74
C ARG A 20 2.02 12.01 15.98
N GLU A 21 2.06 12.37 14.69
CA GLU A 21 3.21 12.12 13.80
C GLU A 21 3.66 10.65 13.82
N ALA A 22 2.68 9.74 13.89
CA ALA A 22 2.93 8.34 14.14
C ALA A 22 3.75 7.67 13.03
N VAL A 23 4.51 6.66 13.43
CA VAL A 23 5.11 5.69 12.51
C VAL A 23 4.13 4.53 12.35
N VAL A 24 3.72 4.26 11.12
CA VAL A 24 2.78 3.19 10.79
C VAL A 24 3.50 2.11 10.01
N HIS A 25 3.50 0.89 10.54
CA HIS A 25 3.96 -0.27 9.78
C HIS A 25 2.79 -0.86 9.00
N LEU A 26 2.88 -0.84 7.67
CA LEU A 26 1.84 -1.38 6.78
C LEU A 26 2.24 -2.78 6.31
N HIS A 27 1.42 -3.77 6.67
CA HIS A 27 1.62 -5.17 6.33
C HIS A 27 0.41 -5.69 5.55
N GLY A 28 0.65 -6.46 4.49
CA GLY A 28 -0.41 -7.12 3.73
C GLY A 28 -1.16 -8.13 4.60
N THR A 29 -2.49 -8.18 4.47
CA THR A 29 -3.26 -9.23 5.15
C THR A 29 -3.03 -10.57 4.45
N GLN A 30 -3.10 -11.67 5.19
CA GLN A 30 -3.11 -13.03 4.61
C GLN A 30 -4.47 -13.30 3.97
N THR A 31 -4.72 -12.67 2.83
CA THR A 31 -5.94 -12.83 2.04
C THR A 31 -5.80 -14.08 1.15
N PRO A 32 -6.78 -15.01 1.14
CA PRO A 32 -6.75 -16.14 0.22
C PRO A 32 -6.75 -15.68 -1.24
N SER A 33 -5.95 -16.36 -2.07
CA SER A 33 -5.93 -16.08 -3.51
C SER A 33 -7.25 -16.53 -4.16
N SER A 34 -7.72 -15.78 -5.15
CA SER A 34 -8.84 -16.19 -6.01
C SER A 34 -8.41 -17.17 -7.10
N THR A 35 -7.11 -17.38 -7.28
CA THR A 35 -6.51 -18.33 -8.23
C THR A 35 -5.62 -19.33 -7.50
N PRO A 36 -5.40 -20.54 -8.06
CA PRO A 36 -4.50 -21.51 -7.44
C PRO A 36 -3.07 -20.98 -7.29
N TYR A 37 -2.37 -21.42 -6.25
CA TYR A 37 -0.94 -21.19 -6.15
C TYR A 37 -0.20 -21.96 -7.26
N PRO A 38 0.89 -21.40 -7.81
CA PRO A 38 1.67 -22.08 -8.83
C PRO A 38 2.40 -23.33 -8.30
N HIS A 39 2.60 -23.43 -6.98
CA HIS A 39 3.22 -24.58 -6.30
C HIS A 39 2.86 -24.59 -4.81
N GLU A 40 2.93 -25.74 -4.13
CA GLU A 40 2.65 -25.85 -2.68
C GLU A 40 3.60 -25.00 -1.81
N PHE A 41 4.84 -24.82 -2.26
CA PHE A 41 5.85 -23.97 -1.61
C PHE A 41 5.77 -22.49 -1.99
N LEU A 42 4.79 -22.09 -2.79
CA LEU A 42 4.59 -20.71 -3.22
C LEU A 42 3.23 -20.19 -2.74
N GLY A 43 2.95 -20.39 -1.45
CA GLY A 43 1.69 -20.02 -0.81
C GLY A 43 1.57 -18.52 -0.46
N ILE A 44 0.57 -18.22 0.38
CA ILE A 44 0.13 -16.86 0.74
C ILE A 44 1.28 -15.91 1.18
N PRO A 45 2.19 -16.29 2.09
CA PRO A 45 3.22 -15.36 2.55
C PRO A 45 4.20 -14.94 1.46
N ILE A 46 4.42 -15.80 0.46
CA ILE A 46 5.40 -15.57 -0.61
C ILE A 46 4.80 -14.74 -1.74
N ILE A 47 3.57 -15.07 -2.16
CA ILE A 47 2.95 -14.43 -3.32
C ILE A 47 1.98 -13.33 -2.91
N GLU A 48 1.05 -13.62 -2.00
CA GLU A 48 -0.11 -12.74 -1.78
C GLU A 48 0.19 -11.61 -0.81
N VAL A 49 0.89 -11.87 0.28
CA VAL A 49 1.15 -10.87 1.34
C VAL A 49 1.94 -9.65 0.83
N PRO A 50 3.02 -9.81 0.03
CA PRO A 50 3.69 -8.65 -0.59
C PRO A 50 2.78 -7.90 -1.56
N ASN A 51 1.95 -8.61 -2.33
CA ASN A 51 0.99 -8.00 -3.25
C ASN A 51 -0.13 -7.24 -2.51
N GLU A 52 -0.61 -7.75 -1.38
CA GLU A 52 -1.55 -7.03 -0.51
C GLU A 52 -0.93 -5.76 0.09
N THR A 53 0.37 -5.79 0.40
CA THR A 53 1.11 -4.59 0.82
C THR A 53 1.09 -3.52 -0.28
N PHE A 54 1.35 -3.91 -1.54
CA PHE A 54 1.26 -3.02 -2.70
C PHE A 54 -0.16 -2.49 -2.93
N LYS A 55 -1.19 -3.33 -2.83
CA LYS A 55 -2.59 -2.92 -2.99
C LYS A 55 -2.97 -1.86 -1.94
N ALA A 56 -2.60 -2.08 -0.68
CA ALA A 56 -2.86 -1.14 0.40
C ALA A 56 -2.12 0.20 0.19
N ALA A 57 -0.84 0.16 -0.20
CA ALA A 57 -0.07 1.37 -0.52
C ALA A 57 -0.70 2.14 -1.69
N SER A 58 -1.02 1.46 -2.80
CA SER A 58 -1.67 2.05 -3.96
C SER A 58 -3.02 2.68 -3.61
N HIS A 59 -3.80 2.00 -2.77
CA HIS A 59 -5.09 2.50 -2.31
C HIS A 59 -4.93 3.82 -1.53
N LEU A 60 -3.94 3.92 -0.64
CA LEU A 60 -3.65 5.17 0.10
C LEU A 60 -3.21 6.34 -0.79
N ILE A 61 -2.56 6.06 -1.93
CA ILE A 61 -2.18 7.09 -2.90
C ILE A 61 -3.38 7.56 -3.70
N ILE A 62 -4.14 6.64 -4.31
CA ILE A 62 -5.26 7.02 -5.19
C ILE A 62 -6.42 7.65 -4.40
N THR A 63 -6.60 7.30 -3.13
CA THR A 63 -7.58 7.94 -2.22
C THR A 63 -7.05 9.23 -1.59
N SER A 64 -5.84 9.66 -1.95
CA SER A 64 -5.18 10.86 -1.41
C SER A 64 -4.93 10.86 0.10
N LYS A 65 -5.17 9.76 0.82
CA LYS A 65 -5.00 9.70 2.29
C LYS A 65 -3.58 10.02 2.71
N LYS A 66 -2.56 9.55 1.98
CA LYS A 66 -1.16 9.90 2.29
C LYS A 66 -0.88 11.41 2.17
N ARG A 67 -1.58 12.10 1.25
CA ARG A 67 -1.48 13.56 1.05
C ARG A 67 -2.24 14.33 2.13
N LEU A 68 -3.43 13.86 2.51
CA LEU A 68 -4.26 14.44 3.58
C LEU A 68 -3.59 14.30 4.95
N TYR A 69 -2.82 13.22 5.16
CA TYR A 69 -2.16 12.90 6.42
C TYR A 69 -0.63 12.86 6.27
N PRO A 70 0.01 14.02 5.98
CA PRO A 70 1.41 14.06 5.56
C PRO A 70 2.41 13.75 6.68
N ARG A 71 2.05 13.97 7.95
CA ARG A 71 2.97 13.77 9.10
C ARG A 71 3.17 12.30 9.48
N ILE A 72 2.34 11.40 8.94
CA ILE A 72 2.49 9.97 9.17
C ILE A 72 3.65 9.43 8.35
N LYS A 73 4.56 8.71 9.02
CA LYS A 73 5.65 7.97 8.40
C LYS A 73 5.22 6.54 8.19
N ILE A 74 4.95 6.14 6.95
CA ILE A 74 4.50 4.79 6.63
C ILE A 74 5.71 3.94 6.20
N ILE A 75 5.88 2.82 6.88
CA ILE A 75 6.90 1.80 6.62
C ILE A 75 6.23 0.59 5.98
N LEU A 76 6.52 0.32 4.72
CA LEU A 76 5.98 -0.83 3.99
C LEU A 76 6.76 -2.10 4.31
N SER A 77 6.02 -3.19 4.55
CA SER A 77 6.57 -4.55 4.69
C SER A 77 7.06 -5.09 3.34
N HIS A 78 7.91 -6.13 3.34
CA HIS A 78 8.35 -6.84 2.13
C HIS A 78 8.97 -5.94 1.05
N LEU A 79 9.69 -4.88 1.44
CA LEU A 79 10.16 -3.84 0.51
C LEU A 79 9.03 -3.22 -0.35
N GLY A 80 7.82 -3.15 0.20
CA GLY A 80 6.62 -2.67 -0.49
C GLY A 80 6.03 -3.67 -1.48
N GLY A 81 6.49 -4.92 -1.47
CA GLY A 81 6.12 -5.93 -2.44
C GLY A 81 6.38 -5.44 -3.86
N SER A 82 5.33 -5.39 -4.66
CA SER A 82 5.41 -4.97 -6.07
C SER A 82 5.43 -3.45 -6.28
N THR A 83 5.38 -2.64 -5.21
CA THR A 83 5.30 -1.17 -5.28
C THR A 83 6.41 -0.53 -6.12
N PRO A 84 7.71 -0.84 -5.91
CA PRO A 84 8.79 -0.18 -6.65
C PRO A 84 8.69 -0.36 -8.17
N PHE A 85 8.15 -1.51 -8.61
CA PHE A 85 8.05 -1.86 -10.03
C PHE A 85 6.71 -1.44 -10.66
N LEU A 86 5.62 -1.43 -9.88
CA LEU A 86 4.27 -1.19 -10.41
C LEU A 86 3.76 0.24 -10.17
N ALA A 87 4.46 1.08 -9.40
CA ALA A 87 4.07 2.48 -9.20
C ALA A 87 3.83 3.26 -10.52
N PRO A 88 4.67 3.14 -11.58
CA PRO A 88 4.39 3.78 -12.87
C PRO A 88 3.10 3.28 -13.53
N ARG A 89 2.76 1.99 -13.35
CA ARG A 89 1.50 1.45 -13.87
C ARG A 89 0.30 2.05 -13.15
N VAL A 90 0.38 2.22 -11.82
CA VAL A 90 -0.67 2.91 -11.06
C VAL A 90 -0.85 4.33 -11.61
N ALA A 91 0.25 5.08 -11.74
CA ALA A 91 0.23 6.47 -12.21
C ALA A 91 -0.44 6.66 -13.57
N VAL A 92 -0.15 5.77 -14.52
CA VAL A 92 -0.69 5.86 -15.88
C VAL A 92 -2.10 5.27 -15.96
N LEU A 93 -2.30 4.05 -15.46
CA LEU A 93 -3.56 3.33 -15.68
C LEU A 93 -4.70 3.86 -14.81
N SER A 94 -4.45 4.39 -13.61
CA SER A 94 -5.53 4.98 -12.81
C SER A 94 -6.14 6.21 -13.51
N ASN A 95 -5.32 7.01 -14.19
CA ASN A 95 -5.79 8.14 -15.00
C ASN A 95 -6.71 7.69 -16.15
N HIS A 96 -6.35 6.60 -16.84
CA HIS A 96 -7.22 5.99 -17.87
C HIS A 96 -8.54 5.47 -17.29
N MET A 97 -8.57 5.15 -16.00
CA MET A 97 -9.77 4.73 -15.26
C MET A 97 -10.53 5.91 -14.61
N GLY A 98 -10.15 7.16 -14.89
CA GLY A 98 -10.83 8.36 -14.39
C GLY A 98 -10.32 8.91 -13.05
N CYS A 99 -9.15 8.49 -12.58
CA CYS A 99 -8.51 9.12 -11.42
C CYS A 99 -8.18 10.59 -11.72
N SER A 100 -8.48 11.50 -10.79
CA SER A 100 -8.22 12.94 -10.94
C SER A 100 -6.79 13.35 -10.64
N LEU A 101 -5.98 12.47 -10.04
CA LEU A 101 -4.57 12.74 -9.73
C LEU A 101 -3.72 12.57 -10.98
N SER A 102 -2.86 13.55 -11.25
CA SER A 102 -1.89 13.45 -12.33
C SER A 102 -0.87 12.33 -12.08
N PRO A 103 -0.25 11.76 -13.14
CA PRO A 103 0.78 10.73 -12.98
C PRO A 103 1.95 11.15 -12.09
N SER A 104 2.36 12.42 -12.15
CA SER A 104 3.44 12.96 -11.33
C SER A 104 3.06 13.04 -9.84
N GLU A 105 1.82 13.42 -9.53
CA GLU A 105 1.31 13.40 -8.14
C GLU A 105 1.29 11.98 -7.56
N ILE A 106 0.88 11.00 -8.37
CA ILE A 106 0.86 9.60 -7.96
C ILE A 106 2.28 9.09 -7.71
N LEU A 107 3.21 9.32 -8.65
CA LEU A 107 4.61 8.88 -8.51
C LEU A 107 5.29 9.53 -7.30
N SER A 108 5.08 10.83 -7.09
CA SER A 108 5.62 11.55 -5.93
C SER A 108 5.05 10.98 -4.63
N GLY A 109 3.77 10.58 -4.63
CA GLY A 109 3.12 9.90 -3.51
C GLY A 109 3.77 8.56 -3.14
N PHE A 110 4.37 7.84 -4.09
CA PHE A 110 5.09 6.60 -3.78
C PHE A 110 6.50 6.83 -3.23
N GLN A 111 7.15 7.94 -3.58
CA GLN A 111 8.53 8.25 -3.16
C GLN A 111 8.65 8.55 -1.65
N ILE A 112 7.54 8.87 -0.99
CA ILE A 112 7.51 9.24 0.43
C ILE A 112 7.27 8.04 1.36
N PHE A 113 7.13 6.83 0.83
CA PHE A 113 7.09 5.62 1.64
C PHE A 113 8.50 5.19 2.05
N LEU A 114 8.62 4.76 3.30
CA LEU A 114 9.83 4.11 3.80
C LEU A 114 9.71 2.60 3.55
N PHE A 115 10.80 1.97 3.15
CA PHE A 115 10.86 0.53 2.90
C PHE A 115 11.60 -0.15 4.04
N ARG A 116 11.01 -1.20 4.62
CA ARG A 116 11.72 -2.03 5.61
C ARG A 116 12.36 -3.22 4.95
N TYR A 117 13.66 -3.40 5.20
CA TYR A 117 14.39 -4.63 4.94
C TYR A 117 14.63 -5.32 6.29
N ARG A 118 14.18 -6.58 6.43
CA ARG A 118 14.56 -7.43 7.57
C ARG A 118 14.82 -8.84 7.03
N VAL A 119 15.98 -9.39 7.36
CA VAL A 119 16.43 -10.73 6.98
C VAL A 119 16.42 -11.63 8.21
N GLU A 120 15.34 -11.66 8.99
CA GLU A 120 15.25 -12.61 10.10
C GLU A 120 13.80 -13.09 10.27
N HIS A 121 13.67 -14.40 10.13
CA HIS A 121 12.60 -15.36 10.44
C HIS A 121 11.28 -14.80 11.00
N GLU A 122 10.24 -14.82 10.17
CA GLU A 122 8.89 -15.23 10.60
C GLU A 122 8.82 -16.76 10.71
#